data_AF-A0A936MCF9-F1
#
_entry.id   AF-A0A936MCF9-F1
#
_cell.length_a   1.000
_cell.length_b   1.000
_cell.length_c   1.000
_cell.angle_alpha   90.00
_cell.angle_beta   90.00
_cell.angle_gamma   90.00
#
_symmetry.space_group_name_H-M   'P 1'
#
loop_
_entity.id
_entity.type
_entity.pdbx_description
1 polymer ?
#
loop_
_entity_poly.entity_id
_entity_poly.type
_entity_poly.pdbx_seq_one_letter_code
_entity_poly.pdbx_strand_id
1 'polypeptide(L)'
;MERESEIVNSYTKGFLLGAIVGGAVGAITALLFAPKPGIELREDIARKSGELYDKASDYVSAAKDEAQNVVNQGRVQADKIVHNARSQAEQLMHNAEQMIQEAKYRASSAKDIVGDSATRVKDAAKAGIDAFRTELNQKGNVDTELG
;
A
#
# COMPACT_ATOMS: atom_id res chain seq x y z
N MET A 1 -21.01 -17.97 20.12
CA MET A 1 -20.70 -16.54 19.96
C MET A 1 -19.33 -16.33 19.27
N GLU A 2 -18.93 -17.21 18.34
CA GLU A 2 -17.58 -17.14 17.73
C GLU A 2 -17.56 -16.63 16.28
N ARG A 3 -18.69 -16.70 15.56
CA ARG A 3 -18.77 -16.22 14.16
C ARG A 3 -18.92 -14.70 14.01
N GLU A 4 -19.10 -13.97 15.11
CA GLU A 4 -19.27 -12.51 15.08
C GLU A 4 -17.93 -11.76 15.12
N SER A 5 -16.87 -12.35 15.70
CA SER A 5 -15.53 -11.74 15.74
C SER A 5 -14.79 -11.83 14.40
N GLU A 6 -15.10 -12.83 13.58
CA GLU A 6 -14.40 -13.09 12.31
C GLU A 6 -14.81 -12.09 11.22
N ILE A 7 -16.08 -11.70 11.21
CA ILE A 7 -16.66 -10.74 10.26
C ILE A 7 -16.08 -9.33 10.50
N VAL A 8 -16.04 -8.88 11.76
CA VAL A 8 -15.49 -7.56 12.14
C VAL A 8 -14.00 -7.47 11.84
N ASN A 9 -13.27 -8.56 12.05
CA ASN A 9 -11.85 -8.64 11.72
C ASN A 9 -11.60 -8.55 10.21
N SER A 10 -12.46 -9.15 9.38
CA SER A 10 -12.35 -9.10 7.92
C SER A 10 -12.60 -7.68 7.36
N TYR A 11 -13.63 -6.98 7.84
CA TYR A 11 -13.89 -5.59 7.44
C TYR A 11 -12.79 -4.63 7.90
N THR A 12 -12.30 -4.80 9.14
CA THR A 12 -11.19 -3.99 9.68
C THR A 12 -9.91 -4.24 8.89
N LYS A 13 -9.61 -5.49 8.53
CA LYS A 13 -8.48 -5.84 7.66
C LYS A 13 -8.62 -5.26 6.26
N GLY A 14 -9.82 -5.30 5.66
CA GLY A 14 -10.09 -4.71 4.36
C GLY A 14 -9.92 -3.18 4.36
N PHE A 15 -10.38 -2.51 5.42
CA PHE A 15 -10.19 -1.07 5.61
C PHE A 15 -8.71 -0.72 5.80
N LEU A 16 -7.97 -1.45 6.65
CA LEU A 16 -6.54 -1.23 6.87
C LEU A 16 -5.73 -1.44 5.59
N LEU A 17 -6.04 -2.49 4.82
CA LEU A 17 -5.39 -2.75 3.54
C LEU A 17 -5.70 -1.63 2.53
N GLY A 18 -6.96 -1.18 2.47
CA GLY A 18 -7.36 -0.04 1.65
C GLY A 18 -6.68 1.27 2.06
N ALA A 19 -6.52 1.51 3.37
CA ALA A 19 -5.85 2.68 3.92
C ALA A 19 -4.35 2.69 3.63
N ILE A 20 -3.68 1.53 3.67
CA ILE A 20 -2.25 1.42 3.31
C ILE A 20 -2.06 1.70 1.82
N VAL A 21 -2.86 1.06 0.95
CA VAL A 21 -2.74 1.24 -0.50
C VAL A 21 -3.13 2.66 -0.92
N GLY A 22 -4.26 3.16 -0.42
CA GLY A 22 -4.71 4.53 -0.68
C GLY A 22 -3.78 5.58 -0.09
N GLY A 23 -3.24 5.34 1.11
CA GLY A 23 -2.26 6.20 1.77
C GLY A 23 -0.93 6.27 1.03
N ALA A 24 -0.45 5.15 0.47
CA ALA A 24 0.75 5.14 -0.35
C ALA A 24 0.57 5.96 -1.64
N VAL A 25 -0.53 5.74 -2.38
CA VAL A 25 -0.84 6.50 -3.61
C VAL A 25 -1.08 7.99 -3.31
N GLY A 26 -1.78 8.28 -2.22
CA GLY A 26 -2.02 9.65 -1.74
C GLY A 26 -0.74 10.36 -1.29
N ALA A 27 0.16 9.68 -0.59
CA ALA A 27 1.44 10.22 -0.18
C ALA A 27 2.35 10.51 -1.37
N ILE A 28 2.40 9.61 -2.37
CA ILE A 28 3.17 9.84 -3.60
C ILE A 28 2.64 11.05 -4.36
N THR A 29 1.32 11.15 -4.52
CA THR A 29 0.71 12.29 -5.22
C THR A 29 0.87 13.60 -4.43
N ALA A 30 0.76 13.58 -3.10
CA ALA A 30 1.02 14.73 -2.24
C ALA A 30 2.49 15.17 -2.26
N LEU A 31 3.44 14.23 -2.21
CA LEU A 31 4.87 14.52 -2.33
C LEU A 31 5.21 15.10 -3.71
N LEU A 32 4.54 14.64 -4.77
CA LEU A 32 4.73 15.17 -6.12
C LEU A 32 4.16 16.60 -6.27
N PHE A 33 3.06 16.91 -5.59
CA PHE A 33 2.41 18.22 -5.63
C PHE A 33 3.00 19.22 -4.62
N ALA A 34 3.74 18.74 -3.62
CA ALA A 34 4.43 19.59 -2.65
C ALA A 34 5.66 20.26 -3.30
N PRO A 35 5.83 21.58 -3.19
CA PRO A 35 6.89 22.33 -3.91
C PRO A 35 8.32 22.15 -3.39
N LYS A 36 8.54 21.45 -2.25
CA LYS A 36 9.83 21.41 -1.52
C LYS A 36 10.42 20.04 -1.08
N PRO A 37 9.78 18.86 -1.19
CA PRO A 37 10.26 17.64 -0.52
C PRO A 37 11.57 17.08 -1.11
N GLY A 38 11.99 17.50 -2.30
CA GLY A 38 13.22 17.00 -2.92
C GLY A 38 14.53 17.55 -2.34
N ILE A 39 14.51 18.74 -1.75
CA ILE A 39 15.74 19.42 -1.27
C ILE A 39 16.16 18.83 0.09
N GLU A 40 15.22 18.75 1.03
CA GLU A 40 15.47 18.18 2.36
C GLU A 40 15.75 16.67 2.30
N LEU A 41 15.06 15.94 1.41
CA LEU A 41 15.29 14.52 1.22
C LEU A 41 16.67 14.24 0.61
N ARG A 42 17.18 15.09 -0.30
CA ARG A 42 18.56 14.96 -0.81
C ARG A 42 19.59 15.18 0.28
N GLU A 43 19.36 16.15 1.17
CA GLU A 43 20.25 16.44 2.30
C GLU A 43 20.25 15.30 3.32
N ASP A 44 19.09 14.74 3.64
CA ASP A 44 18.94 13.59 4.54
C ASP A 44 19.52 12.30 3.95
N ILE A 45 19.31 12.05 2.66
CA ILE A 45 19.90 10.91 1.96
C ILE A 45 21.43 11.03 1.96
N ALA A 46 21.98 12.19 1.60
CA ALA A 46 23.43 12.40 1.54
C ALA A 46 24.11 12.18 2.90
N ARG A 47 23.46 12.62 3.99
CA ARG A 47 23.97 12.45 5.35
C ARG A 47 23.88 11.00 5.84
N LYS A 48 22.77 10.31 5.58
CA LYS A 48 22.58 8.90 6.02
C LYS A 48 23.26 7.88 5.11
N SER A 49 23.56 8.22 3.85
CA SER A 49 24.19 7.29 2.90
C SER A 49 25.63 6.93 3.27
N GLY A 50 26.39 7.85 3.86
CA GLY A 50 27.77 7.58 4.27
C GLY A 50 27.87 6.54 5.39
N GLU A 51 27.09 6.73 6.46
CA GLU A 51 27.07 5.80 7.60
C GLU A 51 26.48 4.42 7.25
N LEU A 52 25.54 4.39 6.28
CA LEU A 52 24.92 3.15 5.83
C LEU A 52 25.85 2.36 4.91
N TYR A 53 26.67 3.03 4.09
CA TYR A 53 27.63 2.38 3.19
C TYR A 53 28.72 1.63 3.98
N ASP A 54 29.28 2.24 5.02
CA ASP A 54 30.31 1.60 5.86
C ASP A 54 29.74 0.40 6.63
N LYS A 55 28.55 0.55 7.23
CA LYS A 55 27.86 -0.57 7.91
C LYS A 55 27.47 -1.69 6.94
N ALA A 56 27.11 -1.37 5.70
CA ALA A 56 26.75 -2.36 4.69
C ALA A 56 27.98 -3.12 4.18
N SER A 57 29.12 -2.46 4.00
CA SER A 57 30.37 -3.09 3.55
C SER A 57 30.85 -4.16 4.54
N ASP A 58 30.80 -3.86 5.85
CA ASP A 58 31.17 -4.81 6.91
C ASP A 58 30.19 -5.99 6.98
N TYR A 59 28.89 -5.73 6.84
CA TYR A 59 27.85 -6.77 6.87
C TYR A 59 27.91 -7.70 5.65
N VAL A 60 28.22 -7.16 4.47
CA VAL A 60 28.37 -7.93 3.22
C VAL A 60 29.60 -8.84 3.29
N SER A 61 30.67 -8.40 3.93
CA SER A 61 31.90 -9.20 4.08
C SER A 61 31.68 -10.36 5.06
N ALA A 62 31.03 -10.11 6.20
CA ALA A 62 30.66 -11.16 7.16
C ALA A 62 29.62 -12.15 6.58
N ALA A 63 28.65 -11.66 5.80
CA ALA A 63 27.63 -12.51 5.17
C ALA A 63 28.19 -13.41 4.05
N LYS A 64 29.26 -12.98 3.37
CA LYS A 64 29.89 -13.73 2.28
C LYS A 64 30.57 -15.01 2.78
N ASP A 65 31.19 -14.96 3.95
CA ASP A 65 31.86 -16.11 4.57
C ASP A 65 30.85 -17.12 5.17
N GLU A 66 29.76 -16.63 5.76
CA GLU A 66 28.66 -17.47 6.27
C GLU A 66 27.88 -18.15 5.11
N ALA A 67 27.70 -17.45 3.98
CA ALA A 67 26.97 -17.95 2.83
C ALA A 67 27.63 -19.15 2.13
N GLN A 68 28.96 -19.25 2.12
CA GLN A 68 29.65 -20.39 1.51
C GLN A 68 29.39 -21.72 2.24
N ASN A 69 29.11 -21.68 3.56
CA ASN A 69 28.81 -22.88 4.34
C ASN A 69 27.33 -23.30 4.27
N VAL A 70 26.41 -22.34 4.06
CA VAL A 70 24.95 -22.57 4.05
C VAL A 70 24.44 -23.18 2.74
N VAL A 71 25.11 -22.93 1.60
CA VAL A 71 24.65 -23.36 0.27
C VAL A 71 24.48 -24.89 0.13
N ASN A 72 25.34 -25.69 0.77
CA ASN A 72 25.26 -27.16 0.67
C ASN A 72 24.14 -27.78 1.53
N GLN A 73 23.79 -27.17 2.67
CA GLN A 73 22.66 -27.61 3.50
C GLN A 73 21.32 -27.03 3.00
N GLY A 74 21.38 -25.86 2.35
CA GLY A 74 20.23 -25.17 1.77
C GLY A 74 19.56 -25.93 0.63
N ARG A 75 20.32 -26.66 -0.22
CA ARG A 75 19.74 -27.45 -1.31
C ARG A 75 18.78 -28.55 -0.82
N VAL A 76 19.16 -29.31 0.21
CA VAL A 76 18.35 -30.42 0.77
C VAL A 76 17.13 -29.89 1.52
N GLN A 77 17.24 -28.74 2.19
CA GLN A 77 16.09 -28.09 2.81
C GLN A 77 15.16 -27.42 1.79
N ALA A 78 15.72 -26.85 0.72
CA ALA A 78 14.96 -26.24 -0.36
C ALA A 78 14.06 -27.25 -1.08
N ASP A 79 14.55 -28.46 -1.37
CA ASP A 79 13.71 -29.50 -2.00
C ASP A 79 12.53 -29.91 -1.10
N LYS A 80 12.73 -30.01 0.23
CA LYS A 80 11.64 -30.29 1.18
C LYS A 80 10.66 -29.11 1.31
N ILE A 81 11.16 -27.88 1.31
CA ILE A 81 10.33 -26.67 1.37
C ILE A 81 9.49 -26.54 0.11
N VAL A 82 10.08 -26.74 -1.08
CA VAL A 82 9.37 -26.66 -2.36
C VAL A 82 8.29 -27.73 -2.46
N HIS A 83 8.54 -28.95 -1.96
CA HIS A 83 7.55 -30.02 -2.01
C HIS A 83 6.37 -29.75 -1.06
N ASN A 84 6.64 -29.29 0.17
CA ASN A 84 5.59 -28.90 1.12
C ASN A 84 4.84 -27.64 0.67
N ALA A 85 5.55 -26.67 0.07
CA ALA A 85 4.96 -25.47 -0.49
C ALA A 85 4.07 -25.78 -1.69
N ARG A 86 4.44 -26.71 -2.56
CA ARG A 86 3.57 -27.18 -3.66
C ARG A 86 2.28 -27.80 -3.12
N SER A 87 2.39 -28.71 -2.15
CA SER A 87 1.21 -29.36 -1.57
C SER A 87 0.27 -28.37 -0.86
N GLN A 88 0.83 -27.42 -0.09
CA GLN A 88 0.04 -26.35 0.52
C GLN A 88 -0.52 -25.36 -0.50
N ALA A 89 0.22 -25.06 -1.57
CA ALA A 89 -0.25 -24.20 -2.65
C ALA A 89 -1.39 -24.85 -3.42
N GLU A 90 -1.35 -26.16 -3.69
CA GLU A 90 -2.46 -26.87 -4.33
C GLU A 90 -3.74 -26.83 -3.48
N GLN A 91 -3.63 -27.03 -2.16
CA GLN A 91 -4.76 -26.91 -1.25
C GLN A 91 -5.26 -25.46 -1.14
N LEU A 92 -4.35 -24.50 -1.11
CA LEU A 92 -4.68 -23.07 -1.07
C LEU A 92 -5.32 -22.61 -2.37
N MET A 93 -4.87 -23.11 -3.52
CA MET A 93 -5.45 -22.82 -4.84
C MET A 93 -6.87 -23.37 -4.93
N HIS A 94 -7.13 -24.56 -4.41
CA HIS A 94 -8.49 -25.13 -4.39
C HIS A 94 -9.45 -24.29 -3.51
N ASN A 95 -8.99 -23.86 -2.34
CA ASN A 95 -9.75 -22.97 -1.46
C ASN A 95 -9.88 -21.56 -2.03
N ALA A 96 -8.85 -21.06 -2.71
CA ALA A 96 -8.84 -19.76 -3.37
C ALA A 96 -9.77 -19.74 -4.59
N GLU A 97 -9.87 -20.82 -5.36
CA GLU A 97 -10.84 -20.92 -6.47
C GLU A 97 -12.28 -20.88 -5.96
N GLN A 98 -12.59 -21.57 -4.87
CA GLN A 98 -13.91 -21.49 -4.23
C GLN A 98 -14.19 -20.10 -3.67
N MET A 99 -13.22 -19.48 -3.00
CA MET A 99 -13.33 -18.14 -2.45
C MET A 99 -13.40 -17.05 -3.53
N ILE A 100 -12.68 -17.23 -4.64
CA ILE A 100 -12.73 -16.34 -5.81
C ILE A 100 -14.09 -16.45 -6.50
N GLN A 101 -14.68 -17.63 -6.59
CA GLN A 101 -16.05 -17.76 -7.13
C GLN A 101 -17.08 -17.11 -6.22
N GLU A 102 -17.02 -17.35 -4.90
CA GLU A 102 -17.86 -16.68 -3.90
C GLU A 102 -17.68 -15.15 -3.94
N ALA A 103 -16.43 -14.69 -4.02
CA ALA A 103 -16.09 -13.27 -4.14
C ALA A 103 -16.55 -12.70 -5.48
N LYS A 104 -16.52 -13.44 -6.58
CA LYS A 104 -17.02 -12.98 -7.89
C LYS A 104 -18.54 -12.84 -7.90
N TYR A 105 -19.26 -13.75 -7.24
CA TYR A 105 -20.71 -13.62 -7.02
C TYR A 105 -21.05 -12.42 -6.14
N ARG A 106 -20.36 -12.26 -5.00
CA ARG A 106 -20.57 -11.11 -4.10
C ARG A 106 -20.11 -9.80 -4.72
N ALA A 107 -19.05 -9.82 -5.51
CA ALA A 107 -18.54 -8.66 -6.25
C ALA A 107 -19.49 -8.26 -7.37
N SER A 108 -20.21 -9.20 -8.00
CA SER A 108 -21.23 -8.84 -8.98
C SER A 108 -22.38 -8.06 -8.34
N SER A 109 -22.82 -8.42 -7.13
CA SER A 109 -23.80 -7.65 -6.36
C SER A 109 -23.22 -6.37 -5.76
N ALA A 110 -21.94 -6.36 -5.42
CA ALA A 110 -21.25 -5.17 -4.94
C ALA A 110 -20.93 -4.19 -6.07
N LYS A 111 -20.81 -4.62 -7.32
CA LYS A 111 -20.49 -3.76 -8.47
C LYS A 111 -21.53 -2.68 -8.70
N ASP A 112 -22.81 -2.99 -8.50
CA ASP A 112 -23.91 -2.03 -8.62
C ASP A 112 -23.93 -1.04 -7.44
N ILE A 113 -23.71 -1.52 -6.21
CA ILE A 113 -23.65 -0.68 -5.00
C ILE A 113 -22.40 0.22 -5.00
N VAL A 114 -21.26 -0.33 -5.41
CA VAL A 114 -19.99 0.39 -5.55
C VAL A 114 -20.06 1.36 -6.71
N GLY A 115 -20.73 1.03 -7.82
CA GLY A 115 -20.97 1.96 -8.92
C GLY A 115 -21.75 3.20 -8.47
N ASP A 116 -22.84 2.99 -7.73
CA ASP A 116 -23.68 4.09 -7.23
C ASP A 116 -22.95 4.92 -6.16
N SER A 117 -22.25 4.25 -5.24
CA SER A 117 -21.45 4.89 -4.19
C SER A 117 -20.24 5.65 -4.75
N ALA A 118 -19.53 5.08 -5.73
CA ALA A 118 -18.40 5.72 -6.39
C ALA A 118 -18.85 6.95 -7.18
N THR A 119 -20.02 6.91 -7.82
CA THR A 119 -20.59 8.06 -8.53
C THR A 119 -20.93 9.17 -7.53
N ARG A 120 -21.58 8.86 -6.42
CA ARG A 120 -21.88 9.84 -5.36
C ARG A 120 -20.63 10.43 -4.72
N VAL A 121 -19.62 9.61 -4.44
CA VAL A 121 -18.34 10.08 -3.91
C VAL A 121 -17.61 10.97 -4.91
N LYS A 122 -17.63 10.62 -6.20
CA LYS A 122 -17.05 11.42 -7.27
C LYS A 122 -17.76 12.78 -7.41
N ASP A 123 -19.09 12.79 -7.36
CA ASP A 123 -19.89 14.00 -7.46
C ASP A 123 -19.71 14.89 -6.22
N ALA A 124 -19.69 14.30 -5.03
CA ALA A 124 -19.42 15.03 -3.78
C ALA A 124 -17.99 15.60 -3.75
N ALA A 125 -17.00 14.83 -4.20
CA ALA A 125 -15.62 15.30 -4.31
C ALA A 125 -15.51 16.45 -5.31
N LYS A 126 -16.17 16.35 -6.47
CA LYS A 126 -16.18 17.42 -7.48
C LYS A 126 -16.85 18.69 -6.96
N ALA A 127 -17.99 18.56 -6.29
CA ALA A 127 -18.67 19.68 -5.66
C ALA A 127 -17.80 20.36 -4.57
N GLY A 128 -17.10 19.56 -3.77
CA GLY A 128 -16.15 20.09 -2.77
C GLY A 128 -14.97 20.84 -3.39
N ILE A 129 -14.43 20.33 -4.51
CA ILE A 129 -13.34 20.99 -5.24
C ILE A 129 -13.82 22.28 -5.90
N ASP A 130 -15.00 22.30 -6.49
CA ASP A 130 -15.57 23.49 -7.13
C ASP A 130 -15.91 24.58 -6.10
N ALA A 131 -16.44 24.20 -4.92
CA ALA A 131 -16.65 25.10 -3.80
C ALA A 131 -15.33 25.67 -3.29
N PHE A 132 -14.33 24.82 -3.06
CA PHE A 132 -13.00 25.24 -2.60
C PHE A 132 -12.31 26.18 -3.60
N ARG A 133 -12.39 25.90 -4.91
CA ARG A 133 -11.85 26.78 -5.95
C ARG A 133 -12.58 28.12 -6.00
N THR A 134 -13.89 28.14 -5.77
CA THR A 134 -14.69 29.38 -5.73
C THR A 134 -14.29 30.24 -4.54
N GLU A 135 -14.10 29.65 -3.36
CA GLU A 135 -13.62 30.37 -2.17
C GLU A 135 -12.18 30.90 -2.35
N LEU A 136 -11.29 30.13 -2.98
CA LEU A 136 -9.93 30.58 -3.29
C LEU A 136 -9.92 31.77 -4.28
N ASN A 137 -10.76 31.76 -5.30
CA ASN A 137 -10.88 32.87 -6.24
C ASN A 137 -11.56 34.11 -5.63
N GLN A 138 -12.48 33.91 -4.70
CA GLN A 138 -13.11 35.01 -3.96
C GLN A 138 -12.11 35.67 -3.00
N LYS A 139 -11.27 34.89 -2.31
CA LYS A 139 -10.26 35.43 -1.39
C LYS A 139 -9.11 36.16 -2.10
N GLY A 140 -8.81 35.80 -3.36
CA GLY A 140 -7.84 36.53 -4.19
C GLY A 140 -8.31 37.91 -4.68
N ASN A 141 -9.60 38.25 -4.58
CA ASN A 141 -10.17 39.50 -5.08
C ASN A 141 -10.59 40.49 -3.97
N VAL A 142 -10.41 40.14 -2.69
CA VAL A 142 -10.72 41.02 -1.55
C VAL A 142 -9.50 41.85 -1.10
N ASP A 143 -8.28 41.47 -1.52
CA ASP A 143 -7.05 42.20 -1.17
C ASP A 143 -6.83 43.48 -2.00
N THR A 144 -7.81 43.92 -2.82
CA THR A 144 -7.68 45.13 -3.68
C THR A 144 -8.59 46.30 -3.29
N GLU A 145 -9.45 46.19 -2.25
CA GLU A 145 -10.36 47.28 -1.83
C GLU A 145 -10.16 47.75 -0.38
N LEU A 146 -8.93 47.74 0.13
CA LEU A 146 -8.55 48.56 1.29
C LEU A 146 -7.21 49.26 1.02
N GLY A 147 -7.25 50.21 0.09
CA GLY A 147 -6.38 51.38 0.06
C GLY A 147 -7.12 52.59 0.62
#